data_AF-A0A7J6TLI6-F1
#
_entry.id   AF-A0A7J6TLI6-F1
#
_cell.length_a   1.000
_cell.length_b   1.000
_cell.length_c   1.000
_cell.angle_alpha   90.00
_cell.angle_beta   90.00
_cell.angle_gamma   90.00
#
_symmetry.space_group_name_H-M   'P 1'
#
loop_
_entity.id
_entity.type
_entity.pdbx_description
1 polymer ?
#
loop_
_entity_poly.entity_id
_entity_poly.type
_entity_poly.pdbx_seq_one_letter_code
_entity_poly.pdbx_strand_id
1 'polypeptide(L)'
;YNLVEASFGLNIMKQLRLNTGTTEWWDKEADYRALKGIVVNGFSRADERAVRRMLSVMSPRDVSFLASSISRATFLKNSDVEVVVAAIMDRLRYLLTPGNEVGVPLRDRAAEYIAPTMEHLVRCGRNRRKDKYLDCSWVAIWLCKTVYSRSIQQIVSINRSLGHLGYSDLNYHKIWVNFYLDRLDSLSKSDITMIKDTFNKLKLHDEDIGRDLFWRLGLRFQQCVVNTSAARFYGNRVNRRIRRIG
;
A
#
# COMPACT_ATOMS: atom_id res chain seq x y z
N TYR A 1 -4.27 -31.92 3.40
CA TYR A 1 -3.93 -30.95 4.47
C TYR A 1 -4.64 -29.59 4.36
N ASN A 2 -5.22 -29.17 3.23
CA ASN A 2 -5.65 -27.77 3.04
C ASN A 2 -7.17 -27.48 3.01
N LEU A 3 -8.06 -28.47 3.03
CA LEU A 3 -9.51 -28.21 2.84
C LEU A 3 -10.15 -27.52 4.06
N VAL A 4 -9.79 -27.94 5.27
CA VAL A 4 -10.30 -27.34 6.52
C VAL A 4 -9.76 -25.93 6.70
N GLU A 5 -8.47 -25.72 6.48
CA GLU A 5 -7.83 -24.41 6.60
C GLU A 5 -8.27 -23.43 5.50
N ALA A 6 -8.40 -23.90 4.25
CA ALA A 6 -8.97 -23.09 3.17
C ALA A 6 -10.45 -22.76 3.41
N SER A 7 -11.23 -23.72 3.93
CA SER A 7 -12.64 -23.48 4.33
C SER A 7 -12.74 -22.44 5.45
N PHE A 8 -11.85 -22.53 6.44
CA PHE A 8 -11.78 -21.58 7.54
C PHE A 8 -11.38 -20.17 7.06
N GLY A 9 -10.32 -20.06 6.25
CA GLY A 9 -9.89 -18.81 5.63
C GLY A 9 -10.97 -18.19 4.73
N LEU A 10 -11.65 -19.00 3.91
CA LEU A 10 -12.77 -18.56 3.08
C LEU A 10 -13.97 -18.10 3.91
N ASN A 11 -14.30 -18.79 5.00
CA ASN A 11 -15.39 -18.39 5.90
C ASN A 11 -15.09 -17.06 6.60
N ILE A 12 -13.84 -16.87 7.04
CA ILE A 12 -13.37 -15.58 7.59
C ILE A 12 -13.53 -14.47 6.55
N MET A 13 -13.04 -14.69 5.33
CA MET A 13 -13.12 -13.68 4.28
C MET A 13 -14.55 -13.38 3.85
N LYS A 14 -15.44 -14.39 3.83
CA LYS A 14 -16.88 -14.18 3.61
C LYS A 14 -17.51 -13.30 4.69
N GLN A 15 -17.23 -13.56 5.96
CA GLN A 15 -17.76 -12.75 7.05
C GLN A 15 -17.24 -11.31 7.01
N LEU A 16 -15.94 -11.12 6.77
CA LEU A 16 -15.38 -9.77 6.64
C LEU A 16 -15.94 -9.01 5.43
N ARG A 17 -16.24 -9.69 4.31
CA ARG A 17 -16.80 -9.06 3.10
C ARG A 17 -18.28 -8.70 3.25
N LEU A 18 -19.09 -9.54 3.89
CA LEU A 18 -20.51 -9.28 4.16
C LEU A 18 -20.71 -7.95 4.91
N ASN A 19 -19.79 -7.62 5.80
CA ASN A 19 -19.87 -6.40 6.62
C ASN A 19 -19.34 -5.14 5.89
N THR A 20 -18.74 -5.27 4.70
CA THR A 20 -18.23 -4.11 3.93
C THR A 20 -19.25 -3.50 2.96
N GLY A 21 -20.45 -4.09 2.83
CA GLY A 21 -21.43 -3.75 1.81
C GLY A 21 -22.62 -2.88 2.24
N THR A 22 -22.79 -2.56 3.52
CA THR A 22 -23.95 -1.78 3.99
C THR A 22 -23.57 -0.32 4.22
N THR A 23 -24.12 0.54 3.37
CA THR A 23 -24.14 1.99 3.47
C THR A 23 -24.77 2.47 4.77
N GLU A 24 -24.15 3.52 5.33
CA GLU A 24 -24.64 4.41 6.39
C GLU A 24 -24.84 3.76 7.77
N TRP A 25 -24.13 4.31 8.77
CA TRP A 25 -24.16 3.92 10.19
C TRP A 25 -23.37 2.64 10.54
N TRP A 26 -22.05 2.83 10.69
CA TRP A 26 -21.11 1.83 11.20
C TRP A 26 -21.40 1.52 12.68
N ASP A 27 -22.00 0.37 12.98
CA ASP A 27 -22.10 -0.13 14.36
C ASP A 27 -20.80 -0.82 14.77
N LYS A 28 -19.88 -0.02 15.33
CA LYS A 28 -18.53 -0.43 15.74
C LYS A 28 -18.53 -1.63 16.69
N GLU A 29 -19.64 -1.92 17.37
CA GLU A 29 -19.71 -2.98 18.38
C GLU A 29 -20.08 -4.37 17.81
N ALA A 30 -20.94 -4.44 16.80
CA ALA A 30 -21.24 -5.68 16.09
C ALA A 30 -20.04 -6.15 15.25
N ASP A 31 -19.38 -5.21 14.56
CA ASP A 31 -18.11 -5.45 13.89
C ASP A 31 -16.99 -5.75 14.88
N TYR A 32 -16.97 -5.14 16.08
CA TYR A 32 -16.09 -5.56 17.16
C TYR A 32 -16.33 -7.02 17.51
N ARG A 33 -17.56 -7.52 17.69
CA ARG A 33 -17.76 -8.95 18.00
C ARG A 33 -17.43 -9.88 16.84
N ALA A 34 -17.56 -9.44 15.58
CA ALA A 34 -17.21 -10.22 14.39
C ALA A 34 -15.69 -10.22 14.12
N LEU A 35 -15.04 -9.05 14.06
CA LEU A 35 -13.58 -8.91 13.96
C LEU A 35 -12.89 -9.43 15.22
N LYS A 36 -13.43 -9.27 16.42
CA LYS A 36 -12.94 -9.94 17.63
C LYS A 36 -13.27 -11.43 17.56
N GLY A 37 -14.41 -11.90 17.07
CA GLY A 37 -14.63 -13.33 16.87
C GLY A 37 -13.58 -13.95 15.94
N ILE A 38 -13.26 -13.28 14.84
CA ILE A 38 -12.31 -13.72 13.81
C ILE A 38 -10.84 -13.52 14.25
N VAL A 39 -10.50 -12.34 14.76
CA VAL A 39 -9.16 -11.94 15.21
C VAL A 39 -8.88 -12.42 16.64
N VAL A 40 -9.86 -12.55 17.53
CA VAL A 40 -9.67 -13.09 18.90
C VAL A 40 -9.85 -14.60 18.96
N ASN A 41 -10.83 -15.24 18.30
CA ASN A 41 -10.84 -16.72 18.30
C ASN A 41 -9.82 -17.32 17.31
N GLY A 42 -9.46 -16.61 16.24
CA GLY A 42 -8.40 -17.02 15.31
C GLY A 42 -6.99 -16.52 15.67
N PHE A 43 -6.85 -15.33 16.29
CA PHE A 43 -5.55 -14.70 16.58
C PHE A 43 -5.34 -14.24 18.04
N SER A 44 -6.31 -14.22 18.99
CA SER A 44 -6.01 -13.79 20.39
C SER A 44 -5.29 -14.83 21.23
N ARG A 45 -5.15 -16.04 20.68
CA ARG A 45 -4.18 -17.03 21.15
C ARG A 45 -3.12 -17.20 20.06
N ALA A 46 -2.51 -16.12 19.57
CA ALA A 46 -1.59 -16.13 18.43
C ALA A 46 -0.41 -17.10 18.63
N ASP A 47 -0.66 -18.38 18.39
CA ASP A 47 0.29 -19.28 17.78
C ASP A 47 0.57 -18.65 16.42
N GLU A 48 1.70 -17.94 16.31
CA GLU A 48 2.20 -17.37 15.07
C GLU A 48 2.10 -18.37 13.90
N ARG A 49 2.26 -19.68 14.19
CA ARG A 49 2.11 -20.74 13.20
C ARG A 49 0.68 -20.85 12.67
N ALA A 50 -0.35 -20.67 13.49
CA ALA A 50 -1.76 -20.72 13.05
C ALA A 50 -2.08 -19.57 12.10
N VAL A 51 -1.58 -18.36 12.40
CA VAL A 51 -1.73 -17.17 11.56
C VAL A 51 -1.07 -17.39 10.20
N ARG A 52 0.18 -17.87 10.21
CA ARG A 52 0.94 -18.18 9.00
C ARG A 52 0.29 -19.28 8.17
N ARG A 53 -0.25 -20.34 8.79
CA ARG A 53 -1.02 -21.40 8.12
C ARG A 53 -2.24 -20.82 7.41
N MET A 54 -3.05 -20.02 8.10
CA MET A 54 -4.23 -19.40 7.50
C MET A 54 -3.88 -18.49 6.32
N LEU A 55 -2.83 -17.68 6.44
CA LEU A 55 -2.37 -16.80 5.35
C LEU A 55 -1.79 -17.59 4.15
N SER A 56 -1.26 -18.79 4.38
CA SER A 56 -0.63 -19.62 3.33
C SER A 56 -1.58 -20.06 2.21
N VAL A 57 -2.88 -20.03 2.47
CA VAL A 57 -3.93 -20.38 1.49
C VAL A 57 -4.66 -19.17 0.93
N MET A 58 -4.36 -17.96 1.42
CA MET A 58 -5.04 -16.74 0.95
C MET A 58 -4.50 -16.29 -0.41
N SER A 59 -5.42 -15.81 -1.26
CA SER A 59 -5.10 -15.15 -2.52
C SER A 59 -4.51 -13.76 -2.27
N PRO A 60 -3.79 -13.15 -3.22
CA PRO A 60 -3.23 -11.82 -3.02
C PRO A 60 -4.28 -10.75 -2.72
N ARG A 61 -5.47 -10.87 -3.34
CA ARG A 61 -6.62 -10.02 -3.05
C ARG A 61 -7.10 -10.15 -1.62
N ASP A 62 -7.18 -11.38 -1.10
CA ASP A 62 -7.62 -11.64 0.27
C ASP A 62 -6.62 -11.10 1.29
N VAL A 63 -5.31 -11.26 1.02
CA VAL A 63 -4.24 -10.69 1.82
C VAL A 63 -4.34 -9.17 1.87
N SER A 64 -4.54 -8.51 0.73
CA SER A 64 -4.72 -7.06 0.64
C SER A 64 -5.95 -6.59 1.42
N PHE A 65 -7.05 -7.31 1.31
CA PHE A 65 -8.29 -6.97 2.01
C PHE A 65 -8.16 -7.16 3.52
N LEU A 66 -7.48 -8.22 3.97
CA LEU A 66 -7.19 -8.44 5.38
C LEU A 66 -6.34 -7.30 5.95
N ALA A 67 -5.29 -6.87 5.25
CA ALA A 67 -4.48 -5.72 5.65
C ALA A 67 -5.34 -4.45 5.79
N SER A 68 -6.25 -4.20 4.83
CA SER A 68 -7.20 -3.07 4.89
C SER A 68 -8.10 -3.12 6.13
N SER A 69 -8.64 -4.29 6.45
CA SER A 69 -9.49 -4.49 7.62
C SER A 69 -8.75 -4.27 8.94
N ILE A 70 -7.52 -4.82 9.06
CA ILE A 70 -6.68 -4.62 10.25
C ILE A 70 -6.27 -3.15 10.39
N SER A 71 -5.99 -2.46 9.28
CA SER A 71 -5.64 -1.03 9.32
C SER A 71 -6.72 -0.14 9.93
N ARG A 72 -7.98 -0.58 9.90
CA ARG A 72 -9.15 0.10 10.47
C ARG A 72 -9.48 -0.36 11.89
N ALA A 73 -8.90 -1.48 12.33
CA ALA A 73 -9.16 -2.09 13.64
C ALA A 73 -8.32 -1.44 14.74
N THR A 74 -8.67 -0.20 15.11
CA THR A 74 -7.93 0.64 16.09
C THR A 74 -7.93 0.10 17.53
N PHE A 75 -8.71 -0.95 17.80
CA PHE A 75 -8.92 -1.57 19.11
C PHE A 75 -8.09 -2.83 19.36
N LEU A 76 -7.35 -3.34 18.36
CA LEU A 76 -6.48 -4.50 18.54
C LEU A 76 -5.24 -4.13 19.38
N LYS A 77 -4.73 -5.10 20.15
CA LYS A 77 -3.45 -4.95 20.85
C LYS A 77 -2.32 -4.84 19.82
N ASN A 78 -1.34 -4.00 20.09
CA ASN A 78 -0.22 -3.80 19.17
C ASN A 78 0.56 -5.12 18.92
N SER A 79 0.77 -5.95 19.94
CA SER A 79 1.46 -7.25 19.80
C SER A 79 0.79 -8.16 18.78
N ASP A 80 -0.54 -8.22 18.79
CA ASP A 80 -1.30 -9.10 17.91
C ASP A 80 -1.22 -8.58 16.47
N VAL A 81 -1.34 -7.25 16.31
CA VAL A 81 -1.18 -6.58 15.00
C VAL A 81 0.22 -6.81 14.43
N GLU A 82 1.27 -6.75 15.25
CA GLU A 82 2.65 -6.99 14.82
C GLU A 82 2.83 -8.38 14.22
N VAL A 83 2.31 -9.42 14.89
CA VAL A 83 2.34 -10.81 14.39
C VAL A 83 1.61 -10.93 13.05
N VAL A 84 0.40 -10.35 12.94
CA VAL A 84 -0.38 -10.46 11.69
C VAL A 84 0.31 -9.71 10.55
N VAL A 85 0.82 -8.50 10.82
CA VAL A 85 1.49 -7.66 9.82
C VAL A 85 2.77 -8.33 9.32
N ALA A 86 3.56 -8.95 10.20
CA ALA A 86 4.74 -9.74 9.82
C ALA A 86 4.34 -10.94 8.95
N ALA A 87 3.31 -11.69 9.34
CA ALA A 87 2.85 -12.84 8.58
C ALA A 87 2.27 -12.45 7.20
N ILE A 88 1.61 -11.29 7.08
CA ILE A 88 1.17 -10.72 5.80
C ILE A 88 2.38 -10.43 4.91
N MET A 89 3.44 -9.79 5.45
CA MET A 89 4.66 -9.52 4.70
C MET A 89 5.33 -10.79 4.18
N ASP A 90 5.42 -11.84 5.02
CA ASP A 90 5.99 -13.12 4.62
C ASP A 90 5.15 -13.81 3.53
N ARG A 91 3.82 -13.70 3.62
CA ARG A 91 2.93 -14.20 2.57
C ARG A 91 3.11 -13.44 1.26
N LEU A 92 3.21 -12.12 1.29
CA LEU A 92 3.48 -11.31 0.10
C LEU A 92 4.82 -11.69 -0.53
N ARG A 93 5.88 -11.86 0.29
CA ARG A 93 7.20 -12.30 -0.17
C ARG A 93 7.11 -13.63 -0.90
N TYR A 94 6.40 -14.61 -0.32
CA TYR A 94 6.16 -15.89 -0.98
C TYR A 94 5.45 -15.72 -2.33
N LEU A 95 4.33 -14.98 -2.36
CA LEU A 95 3.52 -14.79 -3.57
C LEU A 95 4.30 -14.09 -4.69
N LEU A 96 5.19 -13.16 -4.35
CA LEU A 96 6.02 -12.40 -5.29
C LEU A 96 7.32 -13.10 -5.68
N THR A 97 7.59 -14.28 -5.13
CA THR A 97 8.75 -15.09 -5.50
C THR A 97 8.55 -15.62 -6.92
N PRO A 98 9.55 -15.46 -7.83
CA PRO A 98 9.44 -15.96 -9.20
C PRO A 98 9.04 -17.44 -9.25
N GLY A 99 8.09 -17.78 -10.12
CA GLY A 99 7.53 -19.13 -10.24
C GLY A 99 6.20 -19.32 -9.51
N ASN A 100 5.91 -18.56 -8.44
CA ASN A 100 4.67 -18.72 -7.68
C ASN A 100 3.45 -18.05 -8.31
N GLU A 101 3.65 -17.17 -9.30
CA GLU A 101 2.57 -16.52 -10.06
C GLU A 101 2.30 -17.18 -11.43
N VAL A 102 2.94 -18.31 -11.74
CA VAL A 102 2.75 -19.01 -13.02
C VAL A 102 1.30 -19.48 -13.14
N GLY A 103 0.64 -19.13 -14.25
CA GLY A 103 -0.77 -19.47 -14.49
C GLY A 103 -1.79 -18.58 -13.77
N VAL A 104 -1.35 -17.59 -12.97
CA VAL A 104 -2.25 -16.63 -12.31
C VAL A 104 -2.61 -15.50 -13.29
N PRO A 105 -3.91 -15.21 -13.50
CA PRO A 105 -4.36 -14.07 -14.32
C PRO A 105 -3.71 -12.77 -13.86
N LEU A 106 -3.31 -11.89 -14.79
CA LEU A 106 -2.56 -10.66 -14.49
C LEU A 106 -3.20 -9.82 -13.36
N ARG A 107 -4.53 -9.65 -13.42
CA ARG A 107 -5.34 -8.89 -12.44
C ARG A 107 -5.36 -9.49 -11.03
N ASP A 108 -5.01 -10.76 -10.90
CA ASP A 108 -5.04 -11.53 -9.66
C ASP A 108 -3.63 -11.80 -9.13
N ARG A 109 -2.58 -11.32 -9.81
CA ARG A 109 -1.19 -11.44 -9.39
C ARG A 109 -0.91 -10.57 -8.17
N ALA A 110 -0.04 -11.03 -7.28
CA ALA A 110 0.28 -10.31 -6.06
C ALA A 110 0.93 -8.95 -6.32
N ALA A 111 1.61 -8.83 -7.47
CA ALA A 111 2.21 -7.58 -7.85
C ALA A 111 1.22 -6.43 -8.11
N GLU A 112 -0.05 -6.72 -8.42
CA GLU A 112 -1.08 -5.68 -8.54
C GLU A 112 -1.62 -5.23 -7.17
N TYR A 113 -1.46 -6.06 -6.15
CA TYR A 113 -1.95 -5.82 -4.79
C TYR A 113 -0.88 -5.34 -3.82
N ILE A 114 0.41 -5.41 -4.16
CA ILE A 114 1.49 -5.02 -3.23
C ILE A 114 1.37 -3.56 -2.79
N ALA A 115 1.19 -2.62 -3.74
CA ALA A 115 1.09 -1.20 -3.44
C ALA A 115 -0.06 -0.88 -2.44
N PRO A 116 -1.33 -1.28 -2.71
CA PRO A 116 -2.41 -1.03 -1.75
C PRO A 116 -2.22 -1.81 -0.44
N THR A 117 -1.70 -3.05 -0.49
CA THR A 117 -1.46 -3.83 0.73
C THR A 117 -0.45 -3.12 1.64
N MET A 118 0.67 -2.66 1.10
CA MET A 118 1.69 -1.93 1.87
C MET A 118 1.14 -0.63 2.45
N GLU A 119 0.31 0.10 1.71
CA GLU A 119 -0.35 1.31 2.22
C GLU A 119 -1.24 1.00 3.43
N HIS A 120 -1.95 -0.12 3.42
CA HIS A 120 -2.71 -0.58 4.58
C HIS A 120 -1.80 -0.96 5.75
N LEU A 121 -0.70 -1.68 5.50
CA LEU A 121 0.25 -2.09 6.54
C LEU A 121 0.90 -0.89 7.24
N VAL A 122 1.20 0.19 6.51
CA VAL A 122 1.68 1.46 7.09
C VAL A 122 0.74 1.97 8.18
N ARG A 123 -0.57 1.83 7.96
CA ARG A 123 -1.64 2.33 8.85
C ARG A 123 -1.98 1.35 10.00
N CYS A 124 -1.55 0.09 9.93
CA CYS A 124 -1.83 -0.91 10.96
C CYS A 124 -1.13 -0.57 12.29
N GLY A 125 -1.83 -0.73 13.41
CA GLY A 125 -1.25 -0.60 14.75
C GLY A 125 -0.90 0.84 15.15
N ARG A 126 -0.73 1.06 16.47
CA ARG A 126 -0.43 2.39 17.03
C ARG A 126 1.08 2.66 17.11
N ASN A 127 1.91 1.62 16.97
CA ASN A 127 3.36 1.72 17.05
C ASN A 127 3.95 2.40 15.81
N ARG A 128 4.75 3.46 16.06
CA ARG A 128 5.47 4.22 15.03
C ARG A 128 6.78 3.55 14.58
N ARG A 129 7.25 2.51 15.28
CA ARG A 129 8.54 1.85 15.02
C ARG A 129 8.36 0.47 14.39
N LYS A 130 7.78 0.44 13.19
CA LYS A 130 7.54 -0.81 12.44
C LYS A 130 8.82 -1.44 11.92
N ASP A 131 9.83 -0.62 11.68
CA ASP A 131 11.20 -0.97 11.31
C ASP A 131 11.85 -2.00 12.24
N LYS A 132 11.45 -2.04 13.52
CA LYS A 132 12.04 -2.95 14.51
C LYS A 132 11.64 -4.42 14.34
N TYR A 133 10.49 -4.69 13.74
CA TYR A 133 9.94 -6.05 13.66
C TYR A 133 9.58 -6.45 12.23
N LEU A 134 9.75 -5.55 11.25
CA LEU A 134 9.34 -5.77 9.87
C LEU A 134 10.51 -5.55 8.92
N ASP A 135 10.93 -6.62 8.26
CA ASP A 135 11.95 -6.55 7.20
C ASP A 135 11.31 -6.16 5.86
N CYS A 136 11.65 -4.95 5.40
CA CYS A 136 11.23 -4.38 4.12
C CYS A 136 12.26 -4.56 2.99
N SER A 137 13.46 -5.09 3.27
CA SER A 137 14.56 -5.15 2.30
C SER A 137 14.20 -5.95 1.05
N TRP A 138 13.46 -7.05 1.21
CA TRP A 138 13.04 -7.88 0.09
C TRP A 138 12.09 -7.14 -0.87
N VAL A 139 11.25 -6.22 -0.37
CA VAL A 139 10.38 -5.39 -1.22
C VAL A 139 11.22 -4.42 -2.04
N ALA A 140 12.21 -3.79 -1.41
CA ALA A 140 13.14 -2.88 -2.10
C ALA A 140 13.86 -3.61 -3.24
N ILE A 141 14.41 -4.81 -2.96
CA ILE A 141 15.05 -5.67 -3.97
C ILE A 141 14.06 -6.07 -5.08
N TRP A 142 12.85 -6.48 -4.70
CA TRP A 142 11.81 -6.87 -5.66
C TRP A 142 11.41 -5.71 -6.57
N LEU A 143 11.27 -4.49 -6.02
CA LEU A 143 10.88 -3.31 -6.77
C LEU A 143 11.97 -2.91 -7.77
N CYS A 144 13.24 -2.97 -7.37
CA CYS A 144 14.36 -2.73 -8.28
C CYS A 144 14.39 -3.74 -9.44
N LYS A 145 14.10 -5.03 -9.18
CA LYS A 145 14.06 -6.07 -10.22
C LYS A 145 12.88 -5.95 -11.16
N THR A 146 11.79 -5.30 -10.73
CA THR A 146 10.53 -5.22 -11.48
C THR A 146 10.22 -3.80 -11.99
N VAL A 147 11.18 -2.88 -11.91
CA VAL A 147 10.98 -1.44 -12.19
C VAL A 147 10.38 -1.16 -13.58
N TYR A 148 10.78 -1.91 -14.61
CA TYR A 148 10.31 -1.68 -15.98
C TYR A 148 8.94 -2.30 -16.28
N SER A 149 8.43 -3.16 -15.39
CA SER A 149 7.12 -3.80 -15.54
C SER A 149 6.04 -3.13 -14.69
N ARG A 150 6.32 -1.96 -14.09
CA ARG A 150 5.42 -1.28 -13.14
C ARG A 150 5.13 0.14 -13.59
N SER A 151 3.93 0.60 -13.24
CA SER A 151 3.59 2.01 -13.46
C SER A 151 4.35 2.89 -12.47
N ILE A 152 4.61 4.13 -12.87
CA ILE A 152 5.30 5.10 -12.02
C ILE A 152 4.52 5.35 -10.74
N GLN A 153 3.17 5.40 -10.83
CA GLN A 153 2.31 5.56 -9.66
C GLN A 153 2.46 4.39 -8.68
N GLN A 154 2.54 3.15 -9.17
CA GLN A 154 2.79 1.98 -8.31
C GLN A 154 4.16 2.08 -7.62
N ILE A 155 5.21 2.44 -8.36
CA ILE A 155 6.57 2.61 -7.82
C ILE A 155 6.59 3.68 -6.73
N VAL A 156 6.00 4.85 -6.99
CA VAL A 156 5.93 5.96 -6.02
C VAL A 156 5.16 5.55 -4.77
N SER A 157 4.04 4.83 -4.93
CA SER A 157 3.23 4.36 -3.80
C SER A 157 3.97 3.33 -2.92
N ILE A 158 4.68 2.40 -3.54
CA ILE A 158 5.49 1.41 -2.82
C ILE A 158 6.64 2.10 -2.10
N ASN A 159 7.37 3.00 -2.76
CA ASN A 159 8.46 3.76 -2.15
C ASN A 159 8.00 4.61 -0.97
N ARG A 160 6.84 5.26 -1.09
CA ARG A 160 6.21 5.95 0.02
C ARG A 160 5.96 5.02 1.19
N SER A 161 5.35 3.86 0.92
CA SER A 161 5.06 2.89 1.96
C SER A 161 6.33 2.38 2.65
N LEU A 162 7.40 2.10 1.89
CA LEU A 162 8.72 1.74 2.42
C LEU A 162 9.28 2.82 3.36
N GLY A 163 9.23 4.09 2.94
CA GLY A 163 9.68 5.20 3.77
C GLY A 163 8.87 5.35 5.07
N HIS A 164 7.55 5.15 5.00
CA HIS A 164 6.68 5.16 6.19
C HIS A 164 6.87 3.95 7.11
N LEU A 165 7.28 2.80 6.56
CA LEU A 165 7.68 1.61 7.33
C LEU A 165 9.09 1.73 7.92
N GLY A 166 9.83 2.81 7.60
CA GLY A 166 11.15 3.10 8.15
C GLY A 166 12.32 2.55 7.35
N TYR A 167 12.10 2.11 6.11
CA TYR A 167 13.19 1.67 5.23
C TYR A 167 13.98 2.88 4.70
N SER A 168 15.19 3.08 5.25
CA SER A 168 16.00 4.29 5.06
C SER A 168 17.36 4.07 4.37
N ASP A 169 17.50 3.00 3.58
CA ASP A 169 18.73 2.75 2.81
C ASP A 169 18.99 3.88 1.79
N LEU A 170 20.07 4.65 2.02
CA LEU A 170 20.44 5.78 1.16
C LEU A 170 20.75 5.36 -0.28
N ASN A 171 21.44 4.23 -0.48
CA ASN A 171 21.79 3.75 -1.81
C ASN A 171 20.55 3.36 -2.60
N TYR A 172 19.58 2.73 -1.93
CA TYR A 172 18.28 2.45 -2.52
C TYR A 172 17.56 3.73 -2.95
N HIS A 173 17.47 4.74 -2.07
CA HIS A 173 16.76 5.98 -2.37
C HIS A 173 17.43 6.77 -3.50
N LYS A 174 18.77 6.72 -3.61
CA LYS A 174 19.54 7.33 -4.72
C LYS A 174 19.16 6.78 -6.10
N ILE A 175 18.82 5.49 -6.21
CA ILE A 175 18.38 4.89 -7.49
C ILE A 175 17.13 5.62 -8.02
N TRP A 176 16.18 5.89 -7.12
CA TRP A 176 14.91 6.49 -7.47
C TRP A 176 15.01 7.95 -7.86
N VAL A 177 16.02 8.67 -7.37
CA VAL A 177 16.26 10.08 -7.74
C VAL A 177 16.42 10.22 -9.24
N ASN A 178 17.35 9.47 -9.85
CA ASN A 178 17.56 9.51 -11.30
C ASN A 178 16.31 9.03 -12.05
N PHE A 179 15.68 7.94 -11.57
CA PHE A 179 14.47 7.40 -12.17
C PHE A 179 13.33 8.43 -12.27
N TYR A 180 13.12 9.25 -11.23
CA TYR A 180 12.11 10.30 -11.22
C TYR A 180 12.50 11.51 -12.06
N LEU A 181 13.76 11.91 -12.03
CA LEU A 181 14.26 13.03 -12.83
C LEU A 181 14.16 12.76 -14.34
N ASP A 182 14.46 11.54 -14.78
CA ASP A 182 14.35 11.13 -16.18
C ASP A 182 12.90 11.08 -16.67
N ARG A 183 11.94 11.02 -15.74
CA ARG A 183 10.51 10.87 -16.02
C ARG A 183 9.69 12.03 -15.46
N LEU A 184 10.32 13.17 -15.21
CA LEU A 184 9.71 14.32 -14.53
C LEU A 184 8.37 14.74 -15.16
N ASP A 185 8.30 14.73 -16.50
CA ASP A 185 7.11 15.15 -17.25
C ASP A 185 5.93 14.17 -17.12
N SER A 186 6.19 12.91 -16.81
CA SER A 186 5.14 11.91 -16.61
C SER A 186 4.58 11.90 -15.18
N LEU A 187 5.21 12.60 -14.24
CA LEU A 187 4.76 12.66 -12.85
C LEU A 187 3.52 13.54 -12.72
N SER A 188 2.49 13.00 -12.07
CA SER A 188 1.31 13.77 -11.67
C SER A 188 1.59 14.61 -10.43
N LYS A 189 0.69 15.57 -10.16
CA LYS A 189 0.72 16.37 -8.93
C LYS A 189 0.75 15.49 -7.68
N SER A 190 -0.01 14.39 -7.68
CA SER A 190 -0.08 13.44 -6.56
C SER A 190 1.24 12.70 -6.37
N ASP A 191 1.85 12.25 -7.47
CA ASP A 191 3.12 11.53 -7.44
C ASP A 191 4.22 12.41 -6.84
N ILE A 192 4.29 13.67 -7.26
CA ILE A 192 5.29 14.63 -6.75
C ILE A 192 5.13 14.84 -5.24
N THR A 193 3.89 15.03 -4.76
CA THR A 193 3.63 15.16 -3.32
C THR A 193 4.09 13.91 -2.57
N MET A 194 3.73 12.72 -3.06
CA MET A 194 4.12 11.45 -2.44
C MET A 194 5.63 11.24 -2.41
N ILE A 195 6.34 11.58 -3.49
CA ILE A 195 7.81 11.52 -3.54
C ILE A 195 8.39 12.46 -2.49
N LYS A 196 7.99 13.74 -2.49
CA LYS A 196 8.49 14.72 -1.51
C LYS A 196 8.23 14.30 -0.07
N ASP A 197 7.02 13.84 0.24
CA ASP A 197 6.66 13.36 1.57
C ASP A 197 7.53 12.18 2.01
N THR A 198 7.88 11.28 1.07
CA THR A 198 8.74 10.12 1.34
C THR A 198 10.15 10.54 1.74
N PHE A 199 10.81 11.38 0.94
CA PHE A 199 12.17 11.83 1.25
C PHE A 199 12.21 12.71 2.51
N ASN A 200 11.22 13.59 2.69
CA ASN A 200 11.08 14.39 3.92
C ASN A 200 10.91 13.51 5.15
N LYS A 201 10.09 12.44 5.06
CA LYS A 201 9.86 11.49 6.16
C LYS A 201 11.15 10.81 6.58
N LEU A 202 12.01 10.51 5.60
CA LEU A 202 13.31 9.89 5.78
C LEU A 202 14.41 10.89 6.16
N LYS A 203 14.10 12.18 6.21
CA LYS A 203 15.05 13.28 6.44
C LYS A 203 16.21 13.28 5.45
N LEU A 204 15.91 12.96 4.19
CA LEU A 204 16.87 13.02 3.10
C LEU A 204 16.79 14.40 2.44
N HIS A 205 17.93 15.06 2.31
CA HIS A 205 18.10 16.36 1.67
C HIS A 205 18.82 16.20 0.32
N ASP A 206 18.73 17.19 -0.57
CA ASP A 206 19.39 17.14 -1.90
C ASP A 206 20.92 16.92 -1.75
N GLU A 207 21.53 17.41 -0.67
CA GLU A 207 22.94 17.19 -0.31
C GLU A 207 23.26 15.71 -0.09
N ASP A 208 22.35 14.93 0.51
CA ASP A 208 22.55 13.51 0.79
C ASP A 208 22.48 12.66 -0.48
N ILE A 209 21.61 13.05 -1.40
CA ILE A 209 21.30 12.30 -2.63
C ILE A 209 22.05 12.81 -3.87
N GLY A 210 22.66 13.99 -3.80
CA GLY A 210 23.61 14.53 -4.78
C GLY A 210 22.98 15.11 -6.06
N ARG A 211 21.69 15.47 -6.05
CA ARG A 211 21.00 16.10 -7.19
C ARG A 211 19.88 17.02 -6.73
N ASP A 212 19.55 18.03 -7.54
CA ASP A 212 18.48 19.02 -7.32
C ASP A 212 17.05 18.43 -7.47
N LEU A 213 16.79 17.30 -6.82
CA LEU A 213 15.52 16.60 -6.92
C LEU A 213 14.37 17.48 -6.44
N PHE A 214 14.49 18.06 -5.25
CA PHE A 214 13.40 18.84 -4.66
C PHE A 214 13.07 20.08 -5.48
N TRP A 215 14.10 20.76 -6.00
CA TRP A 215 13.93 21.91 -6.89
C TRP A 215 13.17 21.53 -8.17
N ARG A 216 13.62 20.50 -8.89
CA ARG A 216 13.00 20.05 -10.15
C ARG A 216 11.58 19.55 -9.96
N LEU A 217 11.33 18.80 -8.88
CA LEU A 217 9.97 18.39 -8.49
C LEU A 217 9.08 19.60 -8.18
N GLY A 218 9.63 20.63 -7.52
CA GLY A 218 8.93 21.88 -7.24
C GLY A 218 8.49 22.61 -8.51
N LEU A 219 9.40 22.76 -9.48
CA LEU A 219 9.11 23.38 -10.77
C LEU A 219 8.00 22.61 -11.52
N ARG A 220 8.12 21.27 -11.57
CA ARG A 220 7.11 20.42 -12.21
C ARG A 220 5.75 20.54 -11.55
N PHE A 221 5.70 20.57 -10.22
CA PHE A 221 4.45 20.74 -9.47
C PHE A 221 3.74 22.05 -9.84
N GLN A 222 4.49 23.15 -9.94
CA GLN A 222 3.94 24.45 -10.37
C GLN A 222 3.35 24.38 -11.77
N GLN A 223 4.04 23.75 -12.73
CA GLN A 223 3.53 23.54 -14.08
C GLN A 223 2.22 22.74 -14.08
N CYS A 224 2.14 21.66 -13.29
CA CYS A 224 0.90 20.88 -13.14
C CYS A 224 -0.25 21.73 -12.59
N VAL A 225 0.02 22.60 -11.61
CA VAL A 225 -1.00 23.49 -11.01
C VAL A 225 -1.47 24.53 -12.01
N VAL A 226 -0.56 25.19 -12.73
CA VAL A 226 -0.89 26.20 -13.75
C VAL A 226 -1.74 25.58 -14.87
N ASN A 227 -1.36 24.40 -15.38
CA ASN A 227 -2.11 23.70 -16.42
C ASN A 227 -3.52 23.30 -15.94
N THR A 228 -3.66 22.86 -14.68
CA THR A 228 -4.97 22.53 -14.09
C THR A 228 -5.86 23.76 -13.92
N SER A 229 -5.27 24.90 -13.55
CA SER A 229 -5.97 26.18 -13.41
C SER A 229 -6.41 26.74 -14.76
N ALA A 230 -5.55 26.68 -15.77
CA ALA A 230 -5.88 27.04 -17.15
C ALA A 230 -7.01 26.16 -17.70
N ALA A 231 -6.90 24.83 -17.57
CA ALA A 231 -7.95 23.90 -18.01
C ALA A 231 -9.31 24.17 -17.34
N ARG A 232 -9.32 24.47 -16.03
CA ARG A 232 -10.56 24.89 -15.33
C ARG A 232 -11.12 26.21 -15.85
N PHE A 233 -10.26 27.18 -16.14
CA PHE A 233 -10.68 28.47 -16.69
C PHE A 233 -11.31 28.32 -18.09
N TYR A 234 -10.66 27.55 -18.98
CA TYR A 234 -11.18 27.30 -20.33
C TYR A 234 -12.43 26.40 -20.32
N GLY A 235 -12.48 25.35 -19.50
CA GLY A 235 -13.66 24.50 -19.34
C GLY A 235 -14.88 25.26 -18.81
N ASN A 236 -14.67 26.20 -17.86
CA ASN A 236 -15.73 27.08 -17.38
C ASN A 236 -16.21 28.07 -18.45
N ARG A 237 -15.33 28.53 -19.34
CA ARG A 237 -15.71 29.38 -20.49
C ARG A 237 -16.57 28.61 -21.49
N VAL A 238 -16.19 27.37 -21.83
CA VAL A 238 -16.95 26.51 -22.75
C VAL A 238 -18.33 26.17 -22.17
N ASN A 239 -18.40 25.77 -20.89
CA ASN A 239 -19.68 25.49 -20.22
C ASN A 239 -20.60 26.72 -20.12
N ARG A 240 -20.04 27.92 -19.92
CA ARG A 240 -20.82 29.18 -19.96
C ARG A 240 -21.30 29.53 -21.36
N ARG A 241 -20.56 29.15 -22.41
CA ARG A 241 -20.94 29.39 -23.81
C ARG A 241 -22.05 28.44 -24.25
N ILE A 242 -21.98 27.17 -23.85
CA ILE A 242 -23.02 26.16 -24.11
C ILE A 242 -24.34 26.55 -23.43
N ARG A 243 -24.30 27.02 -22.18
CA ARG A 243 -25.50 27.49 -21.44
C ARG A 243 -26.12 28.79 -21.96
N ARG A 244 -25.50 29.47 -22.93
CA ARG A 244 -26.05 30.68 -23.56
C ARG A 244 -26.62 30.41 -24.96
N ILE A 245 -26.44 29.21 -25.48
CA ILE A 245 -26.87 28.80 -26.83
C ILE A 245 -28.05 27.82 -26.77
N GLY A 246 -28.33 27.20 -25.61
CA GLY A 246 -29.57 26.48 -25.32
C GLY A 246 -30.48 27.31 -24.43
#